data_AF-A0A7G4A0E6-F1
#
_entry.id   AF-A0A7G4A0E6-F1
#
_cell.length_a   1.000
_cell.length_b   1.000
_cell.length_c   1.000
_cell.angle_alpha   90.00
_cell.angle_beta   90.00
_cell.angle_gamma   90.00
#
_symmetry.space_group_name_H-M   'P 1'
#
loop_
_entity.id
_entity.type
_entity.pdbx_description
1 polymer ?
#
loop_
_entity_poly.entity_id
_entity_poly.type
_entity_poly.pdbx_seq_one_letter_code
_entity_poly.pdbx_strand_id
1 'polypeptide(L)'
;MIKRKRNDPSNKITRNQSAVIPELFFRHHYSLFVSSNISEKDAYKHYQTLQSTMIDRRNSNNPVKPLMLSKKVLAILHTGEVVDMLTATGIMKENLPPVKDMKDIVPQELTVEAKWLDKDKEKANCGNDSSVFGELGILAISKEVNVLNIPKMNALGVPETFLRKYGAELISLHQSFILDDVEYEELKTLFLIEYIWDPAYIEEYVMDQLGGGGVFVETHPFPHVFTPLSPKCGGALTLGFDRADGYFDFASFEIPFGYTMKVGSNVIHSDAFFVGPYAISLTQTDRANSVLLKRDTVAREIERVCLTSVPK
;
A
#
# COMPACT_ATOMS: atom_id res chain seq x y z
N MET A 1 -32.87 58.06 -49.57
CA MET A 1 -33.94 58.51 -48.67
C MET A 1 -33.90 57.61 -47.43
N ILE A 2 -33.72 58.20 -46.24
CA ILE A 2 -33.90 57.65 -44.88
C ILE A 2 -32.81 56.72 -44.29
N LYS A 3 -32.43 57.08 -43.07
CA LYS A 3 -31.38 56.62 -42.13
C LYS A 3 -31.84 55.47 -41.22
N ARG A 4 -30.88 54.70 -40.67
CA ARG A 4 -30.64 54.32 -39.23
C ARG A 4 -29.74 53.05 -39.20
N LYS A 5 -28.47 53.03 -38.75
CA LYS A 5 -27.80 53.20 -37.43
C LYS A 5 -28.28 52.29 -36.28
N ARG A 6 -27.39 51.36 -35.84
CA ARG A 6 -26.92 51.01 -34.45
C ARG A 6 -26.02 49.74 -34.58
N ASN A 7 -24.72 49.74 -34.26
CA ASN A 7 -24.01 49.77 -32.95
C ASN A 7 -24.63 48.80 -31.93
N ASP A 8 -23.94 47.98 -31.13
CA ASP A 8 -22.57 47.46 -30.96
C ASP A 8 -22.71 46.37 -29.82
N PRO A 9 -21.71 45.91 -29.04
CA PRO A 9 -21.45 44.49 -28.81
C PRO A 9 -21.55 44.09 -27.33
N SER A 10 -22.35 43.09 -26.96
CA SER A 10 -22.16 42.47 -25.64
C SER A 10 -22.95 41.19 -25.52
N ASN A 11 -22.25 40.05 -25.45
CA ASN A 11 -22.45 39.25 -24.26
C ASN A 11 -21.20 38.45 -23.91
N LYS A 12 -20.61 38.85 -22.78
CA LYS A 12 -19.59 38.14 -22.04
C LYS A 12 -20.15 36.76 -21.67
N ILE A 13 -19.49 35.69 -22.10
CA ILE A 13 -19.65 34.39 -21.46
C ILE A 13 -18.57 34.30 -20.38
N THR A 14 -18.89 34.81 -19.19
CA THR A 14 -18.30 34.34 -17.95
C THR A 14 -19.17 33.19 -17.46
N ARG A 15 -18.68 31.97 -17.53
CA ARG A 15 -19.20 30.83 -16.76
C ARG A 15 -18.05 30.19 -16.01
N ASN A 16 -17.84 30.68 -14.79
CA ASN A 16 -17.49 29.80 -13.68
C ASN A 16 -18.63 28.80 -13.55
N GLN A 17 -18.39 27.56 -13.98
CA GLN A 17 -19.23 26.43 -13.61
C GLN A 17 -18.30 25.37 -13.04
N SER A 18 -18.27 25.30 -11.72
CA SER A 18 -18.03 24.05 -11.01
C SER A 18 -18.94 23.01 -11.65
N ALA A 19 -18.36 22.07 -12.38
CA ALA A 19 -19.10 21.00 -13.00
C ALA A 19 -19.57 20.05 -11.90
N VAL A 20 -20.80 20.27 -11.43
CA VAL A 20 -21.60 19.20 -10.83
C VAL A 20 -22.04 18.33 -12.01
N ILE A 21 -21.34 17.20 -12.18
CA ILE A 21 -21.61 16.23 -13.25
C ILE A 21 -22.70 15.26 -12.76
N PRO A 22 -23.69 14.88 -13.60
CA PRO A 22 -24.77 13.98 -13.23
C PRO A 22 -24.30 12.55 -12.86
N GLU A 23 -24.89 12.02 -11.79
CA GLU A 23 -24.76 10.71 -11.11
C GLU A 23 -24.90 9.42 -11.96
N LEU A 24 -24.76 9.45 -13.29
CA LEU A 24 -25.21 8.34 -14.15
C LEU A 24 -24.11 7.38 -14.66
N PHE A 25 -22.82 7.64 -14.43
CA PHE A 25 -21.76 6.77 -14.97
C PHE A 25 -21.41 5.54 -14.11
N PHE A 26 -21.77 5.53 -12.82
CA PHE A 26 -21.42 4.43 -11.89
C PHE A 26 -22.52 3.37 -11.67
N ARG A 27 -23.65 3.44 -12.39
CA ARG A 27 -24.85 2.70 -11.97
C ARG A 27 -24.99 1.26 -12.46
N HIS A 28 -24.18 0.75 -13.39
CA HIS A 28 -24.40 -0.58 -13.96
C HIS A 28 -23.12 -1.43 -14.02
N HIS A 29 -22.45 -1.62 -12.88
CA HIS A 29 -21.73 -2.81 -12.45
C HIS A 29 -21.48 -2.61 -10.94
N TYR A 30 -21.59 -3.66 -10.12
CA TYR A 30 -21.56 -3.55 -8.65
C TYR A 30 -20.47 -2.57 -8.16
N SER A 31 -20.94 -1.55 -7.44
CA SER A 31 -20.26 -0.31 -7.12
C SER A 31 -19.02 -0.53 -6.23
N LEU A 32 -17.84 -0.49 -6.82
CA LEU A 32 -16.68 0.02 -6.11
C LEU A 32 -16.86 1.55 -6.05
N PHE A 33 -17.35 2.05 -4.92
CA PHE A 33 -17.48 3.49 -4.61
C PHE A 33 -16.09 4.11 -4.51
N VAL A 34 -15.43 4.31 -5.64
CA VAL A 34 -14.08 4.86 -5.68
C VAL A 34 -14.18 6.25 -6.27
N SER A 35 -14.00 7.24 -5.42
CA SER A 35 -13.75 8.61 -5.89
C SER A 35 -12.38 8.67 -6.58
N SER A 36 -12.17 9.61 -7.47
CA SER A 36 -10.91 9.73 -8.20
C SER A 36 -10.49 11.18 -8.32
N ASN A 37 -9.20 11.43 -8.11
CA ASN A 37 -8.57 12.72 -8.42
C ASN A 37 -7.96 12.75 -9.84
N ILE A 38 -7.86 11.61 -10.50
CA ILE A 38 -7.34 11.53 -11.87
C ILE A 38 -8.45 11.82 -12.88
N SER A 39 -8.07 12.21 -14.10
CA SER A 39 -9.06 12.55 -15.13
C SER A 39 -9.92 11.33 -15.50
N GLU A 40 -11.17 11.57 -15.90
CA GLU A 40 -12.08 10.50 -16.35
C GLU A 40 -11.48 9.72 -17.54
N LYS A 41 -10.77 10.41 -18.43
CA LYS A 41 -10.06 9.81 -19.56
C LYS A 41 -9.00 8.81 -19.08
N ASP A 42 -8.21 9.18 -18.07
CA ASP A 42 -7.16 8.30 -17.54
C ASP A 42 -7.76 7.13 -16.75
N ALA A 43 -8.81 7.39 -15.96
CA ALA A 43 -9.55 6.33 -15.28
C ALA A 43 -10.11 5.29 -16.26
N TYR A 44 -10.69 5.74 -17.39
CA TYR A 44 -11.19 4.86 -18.44
C TYR A 44 -10.06 4.09 -19.14
N LYS A 45 -8.96 4.78 -19.48
CA LYS A 45 -7.78 4.17 -20.11
C LYS A 45 -7.20 3.03 -19.26
N HIS A 46 -7.23 3.17 -17.94
CA HIS A 46 -6.64 2.25 -16.99
C HIS A 46 -7.66 1.42 -16.19
N TYR A 47 -8.90 1.33 -16.67
CA TYR A 47 -10.02 0.77 -15.92
C TYR A 47 -9.77 -0.63 -15.36
N GLN A 48 -9.21 -1.55 -16.16
CA GLN A 48 -8.97 -2.94 -15.73
C GLN A 48 -7.94 -3.02 -14.61
N THR A 49 -6.84 -2.28 -14.72
CA THR A 49 -5.79 -2.21 -13.70
C THR A 49 -6.30 -1.55 -12.42
N LEU A 50 -7.08 -0.48 -12.56
CA LEU A 50 -7.73 0.14 -11.40
C LEU A 50 -8.69 -0.85 -10.74
N GLN A 51 -9.51 -1.55 -11.51
CA GLN A 51 -10.48 -2.51 -10.97
C GLN A 51 -9.80 -3.64 -10.20
N SER A 52 -8.68 -4.19 -10.69
CA SER A 52 -7.96 -5.29 -10.04
C SER A 52 -7.19 -4.87 -8.77
N THR A 53 -6.90 -3.57 -8.63
CA THR A 53 -6.20 -3.00 -7.48
C THR A 53 -7.15 -2.51 -6.38
N MET A 54 -8.45 -2.39 -6.66
CA MET A 54 -9.45 -2.04 -5.65
C MET A 54 -9.83 -3.24 -4.78
N ILE A 55 -9.89 -3.00 -3.48
CA ILE A 55 -10.12 -4.02 -2.45
C ILE A 55 -11.38 -3.67 -1.64
N ASP A 56 -12.20 -4.69 -1.36
CA ASP A 56 -13.25 -4.66 -0.33
C ASP A 56 -13.19 -5.97 0.47
N ARG A 57 -12.32 -6.00 1.49
CA ARG A 57 -12.14 -7.15 2.38
C ARG A 57 -13.07 -6.99 3.58
N ARG A 58 -13.90 -8.00 3.81
CA ARG A 58 -14.94 -8.03 4.86
C ARG A 58 -14.70 -9.18 5.82
N ASN A 59 -15.24 -9.05 7.03
CA ASN A 59 -15.19 -10.14 8.00
C ASN A 59 -15.99 -11.35 7.45
N SER A 60 -15.36 -12.52 7.36
CA SER A 60 -15.99 -13.76 6.85
C SER A 60 -17.23 -14.19 7.65
N ASN A 61 -17.24 -13.92 8.96
CA ASN A 61 -18.34 -14.21 9.88
C ASN A 61 -19.37 -13.08 9.97
N ASN A 62 -19.03 -11.88 9.51
CA ASN A 62 -19.92 -10.72 9.47
C ASN A 62 -19.69 -9.91 8.17
N PRO A 63 -20.24 -10.35 7.02
CA PRO A 63 -19.92 -9.75 5.72
C PRO A 63 -20.34 -8.29 5.54
N VAL A 64 -21.15 -7.73 6.45
CA VAL A 64 -21.48 -6.30 6.41
C VAL A 64 -20.41 -5.42 7.04
N LYS A 65 -19.47 -5.98 7.81
CA LYS A 65 -18.36 -5.26 8.42
C LYS A 65 -17.16 -5.24 7.46
N PRO A 66 -16.84 -4.09 6.82
CA PRO A 66 -15.60 -3.95 6.08
C PRO A 66 -14.42 -3.90 7.05
N LEU A 67 -13.30 -4.51 6.66
CA LEU A 67 -12.06 -4.54 7.43
C LEU A 67 -10.91 -3.88 6.67
N MET A 68 -10.92 -3.94 5.33
CA MET A 68 -10.02 -3.14 4.50
C MET A 68 -10.72 -2.72 3.21
N LEU A 69 -10.68 -1.43 2.87
CA LEU A 69 -11.35 -0.87 1.69
C LEU A 69 -10.42 0.03 0.89
N SER A 70 -10.50 -0.04 -0.44
CA SER A 70 -10.05 1.04 -1.32
C SER A 70 -11.13 2.10 -1.44
N LYS A 71 -10.75 3.37 -1.27
CA LYS A 71 -11.69 4.49 -1.27
C LYS A 71 -11.49 5.48 -2.40
N LYS A 72 -10.24 5.67 -2.82
CA LYS A 72 -9.91 6.73 -3.76
C LYS A 72 -8.65 6.47 -4.58
N VAL A 73 -8.70 6.77 -5.88
CA VAL A 73 -7.48 6.93 -6.70
C VAL A 73 -7.00 8.38 -6.54
N LEU A 74 -5.81 8.55 -5.97
CA LEU A 74 -5.24 9.86 -5.64
C LEU A 74 -4.42 10.44 -6.79
N ALA A 75 -3.61 9.62 -7.45
CA ALA A 75 -2.73 10.03 -8.53
C ALA A 75 -2.30 8.84 -9.40
N ILE A 76 -1.74 9.15 -10.58
CA ILE A 76 -0.89 8.24 -11.35
C ILE A 76 0.54 8.70 -11.13
N LEU A 77 1.41 7.77 -10.76
CA LEU A 77 2.85 7.98 -10.60
C LEU A 77 3.57 7.23 -11.73
N HIS A 78 4.71 7.78 -12.17
CA HIS A 78 5.56 7.17 -13.17
C HIS A 78 6.94 6.88 -12.61
N THR A 79 7.45 5.68 -12.88
CA THR A 79 8.81 5.30 -12.50
C THR A 79 9.83 6.13 -13.29
N GLY A 80 10.99 6.39 -12.69
CA GLY A 80 12.01 7.28 -13.27
C GLY A 80 11.65 8.77 -13.22
N GLU A 81 10.46 9.14 -12.76
CA GLU A 81 10.02 10.53 -12.66
C GLU A 81 10.11 11.08 -11.23
N VAL A 82 10.12 12.41 -11.13
CA VAL A 82 10.07 13.12 -9.85
C VAL A 82 8.65 13.07 -9.31
N VAL A 83 8.51 12.61 -8.08
CA VAL A 83 7.25 12.55 -7.34
C VAL A 83 7.25 13.60 -6.23
N ASP A 84 6.19 14.40 -6.19
CA ASP A 84 5.82 15.23 -5.04
C ASP A 84 4.57 14.62 -4.38
N MET A 85 4.78 14.05 -3.19
CA MET A 85 3.71 13.36 -2.48
C MET A 85 2.68 14.30 -1.84
N LEU A 86 2.98 15.58 -1.60
CA LEU A 86 1.95 16.53 -1.19
C LEU A 86 0.96 16.76 -2.32
N THR A 87 1.48 17.00 -3.51
CA THR A 87 0.66 17.13 -4.72
C THR A 87 -0.11 15.84 -5.02
N ALA A 88 0.56 14.68 -4.98
CA ALA A 88 -0.07 13.40 -5.31
C ALA A 88 -1.17 12.97 -4.32
N THR A 89 -1.01 13.26 -3.03
CA THR A 89 -2.00 12.90 -2.00
C THR A 89 -3.06 13.97 -1.78
N GLY A 90 -2.76 15.23 -2.10
CA GLY A 90 -3.59 16.38 -1.73
C GLY A 90 -3.48 16.76 -0.24
N ILE A 91 -2.49 16.24 0.49
CA ILE A 91 -2.22 16.69 1.85
C ILE A 91 -1.73 18.15 1.80
N MET A 92 -2.38 19.01 2.56
CA MET A 92 -1.98 20.41 2.69
C MET A 92 -0.76 20.52 3.59
N LYS A 93 0.24 21.30 3.16
CA LYS A 93 1.50 21.51 3.91
C LYS A 93 1.26 22.04 5.32
N GLU A 94 0.22 22.86 5.51
CA GLU A 94 -0.12 23.45 6.81
C GLU A 94 -0.66 22.42 7.82
N ASN A 95 -1.11 21.25 7.33
CA ASN A 95 -1.60 20.16 8.17
C ASN A 95 -0.46 19.22 8.62
N LEU A 96 0.74 19.38 8.09
CA LEU A 96 1.86 18.54 8.47
C LEU A 96 2.35 18.89 9.87
N PRO A 97 2.74 17.88 10.68
CA PRO A 97 3.40 18.15 11.93
C PRO A 97 4.76 18.83 11.67
N PRO A 98 5.26 19.64 12.61
CA PRO A 98 6.63 20.12 12.52
C PRO A 98 7.59 18.93 12.47
N VAL A 99 8.69 19.08 11.72
CA VAL A 99 9.76 18.08 11.67
C VAL A 99 10.23 17.84 13.10
N LYS A 100 10.21 16.58 13.51
CA LYS A 100 10.57 16.18 14.86
C LYS A 100 11.89 15.43 14.80
N ASP A 101 12.92 16.00 15.44
CA ASP A 101 14.13 15.26 15.72
C ASP A 101 13.80 14.14 16.70
N MET A 102 13.96 12.89 16.25
CA MET A 102 13.85 11.71 17.09
C MET A 102 15.26 11.27 17.48
N LYS A 103 15.42 10.78 18.71
CA LYS A 103 16.67 10.17 19.10
C LYS A 103 16.82 8.84 18.36
N ASP A 104 18.02 8.60 17.85
CA ASP A 104 18.37 7.31 17.29
C ASP A 104 18.23 6.23 18.38
N ILE A 105 17.46 5.19 18.06
CA ILE A 105 17.39 3.94 18.80
C ILE A 105 18.37 2.95 18.18
N VAL A 106 18.78 1.95 18.97
CA VAL A 106 19.50 0.80 18.42
C VAL A 106 18.49 -0.06 17.66
N PRO A 107 18.64 -0.23 16.34
CA PRO A 107 17.70 -1.03 15.57
C PRO A 107 17.70 -2.49 15.99
N GLN A 108 16.56 -3.15 15.86
CA GLN A 108 16.39 -4.58 16.12
C GLN A 108 15.73 -5.25 14.92
N GLU A 109 16.04 -6.52 14.71
CA GLU A 109 15.46 -7.36 13.67
C GLU A 109 15.25 -8.79 14.18
N LEU A 110 14.30 -9.49 13.58
CA LEU A 110 14.04 -10.90 13.82
C LEU A 110 14.68 -11.71 12.69
N THR A 111 15.66 -12.56 13.01
CA THR A 111 16.16 -13.58 12.08
C THR A 111 15.37 -14.87 12.27
N VAL A 112 14.86 -15.45 11.19
CA VAL A 112 14.08 -16.69 11.20
C VAL A 112 14.54 -17.65 10.10
N GLU A 113 14.65 -18.94 10.44
CA GLU A 113 14.84 -19.99 9.44
C GLU A 113 13.53 -20.24 8.70
N ALA A 114 13.53 -20.12 7.37
CA ALA A 114 12.34 -20.35 6.56
C ALA A 114 12.66 -20.80 5.13
N LYS A 115 11.64 -21.30 4.43
CA LYS A 115 11.73 -21.66 3.01
C LYS A 115 10.66 -20.92 2.21
N TRP A 116 11.07 -20.20 1.18
CA TRP A 116 10.14 -19.57 0.25
C TRP A 116 9.64 -20.60 -0.78
N LEU A 117 8.39 -21.03 -0.62
CA LEU A 117 7.69 -21.90 -1.56
C LEU A 117 6.70 -21.03 -2.33
N ASP A 118 7.07 -20.64 -3.55
CA ASP A 118 6.13 -19.91 -4.42
C ASP A 118 4.86 -20.73 -4.71
N LYS A 119 3.83 -20.05 -5.22
CA LYS A 119 2.52 -20.67 -5.52
C LYS A 119 2.59 -21.88 -6.45
N ASP A 120 3.62 -21.97 -7.30
CA ASP A 120 3.79 -23.05 -8.27
C ASP A 120 4.44 -24.29 -7.62
N LYS A 121 5.18 -24.10 -6.52
CA LYS A 121 5.71 -25.18 -5.67
C LYS A 121 4.67 -25.67 -4.66
N GLU A 122 4.05 -24.74 -3.93
CA GLU A 122 3.04 -25.07 -2.93
C GLU A 122 2.06 -23.91 -2.75
N LYS A 123 0.81 -24.12 -3.17
CA LYS A 123 -0.25 -23.13 -3.03
C LYS A 123 -0.78 -23.09 -1.60
N ALA A 124 -0.85 -21.90 -1.02
CA ALA A 124 -1.45 -21.71 0.28
C ALA A 124 -2.97 -21.83 0.26
N ASN A 125 -3.52 -22.29 1.39
CA ASN A 125 -4.95 -22.26 1.64
C ASN A 125 -5.32 -20.90 2.28
N CYS A 126 -6.28 -20.20 1.70
CA CYS A 126 -6.81 -18.89 2.12
C CYS A 126 -8.10 -18.55 1.36
N GLY A 127 -8.76 -17.45 1.72
CA GLY A 127 -9.89 -16.88 0.98
C GLY A 127 -9.51 -16.36 -0.41
N ASN A 128 -10.50 -16.28 -1.30
CA ASN A 128 -10.31 -15.94 -2.71
C ASN A 128 -9.87 -14.47 -2.96
N ASP A 129 -10.05 -13.58 -1.99
CA ASP A 129 -9.74 -12.14 -2.06
C ASP A 129 -8.50 -11.75 -1.23
N SER A 130 -7.74 -12.75 -0.78
CA SER A 130 -6.56 -12.60 0.10
C SER A 130 -5.39 -11.86 -0.57
N SER A 131 -5.33 -11.78 -1.90
CA SER A 131 -4.28 -11.08 -2.64
C SER A 131 -4.81 -10.45 -3.93
N VAL A 132 -4.30 -9.25 -4.24
CA VAL A 132 -4.56 -8.56 -5.52
C VAL A 132 -3.70 -9.11 -6.67
N PHE A 133 -2.66 -9.87 -6.35
CA PHE A 133 -1.74 -10.48 -7.32
C PHE A 133 -2.09 -11.95 -7.64
N GLY A 134 -3.20 -12.46 -7.10
CA GLY A 134 -3.69 -13.81 -7.37
C GLY A 134 -3.29 -14.81 -6.29
N GLU A 135 -2.87 -16.00 -6.70
CA GLU A 135 -2.65 -17.12 -5.78
C GLU A 135 -1.39 -16.91 -4.91
N LEU A 136 -1.47 -17.36 -3.66
CA LEU A 136 -0.40 -17.23 -2.67
C LEU A 136 0.40 -18.52 -2.54
N GLY A 137 1.72 -18.38 -2.39
CA GLY A 137 2.59 -19.47 -1.93
C GLY A 137 2.71 -19.52 -0.41
N ILE A 138 3.74 -20.20 0.10
CA ILE A 138 4.00 -20.38 1.52
C ILE A 138 5.44 -19.98 1.85
N LEU A 139 5.61 -19.10 2.85
CA LEU A 139 6.87 -18.96 3.57
C LEU A 139 6.83 -19.94 4.74
N ALA A 140 7.47 -21.09 4.56
CA ALA A 140 7.45 -22.18 5.53
C ALA A 140 8.44 -21.87 6.66
N ILE A 141 7.91 -21.40 7.78
CA ILE A 141 8.65 -21.03 8.98
C ILE A 141 9.03 -22.28 9.76
N SER A 142 10.30 -22.39 10.17
CA SER A 142 10.77 -23.54 10.95
C SER A 142 9.86 -23.84 12.14
N LYS A 143 9.48 -25.11 12.31
CA LYS A 143 8.54 -25.58 13.35
C LYS A 143 9.01 -25.34 14.79
N GLU A 144 10.28 -24.99 14.97
CA GLU A 144 10.87 -24.64 16.26
C GLU A 144 10.47 -23.23 16.72
N VAL A 145 9.97 -22.40 15.80
CA VAL A 145 9.43 -21.07 16.07
C VAL A 145 7.97 -21.19 16.47
N ASN A 146 7.65 -20.79 17.70
CA ASN A 146 6.28 -20.82 18.22
C ASN A 146 5.47 -19.56 17.90
N VAL A 147 6.15 -18.42 17.81
CA VAL A 147 5.59 -17.09 17.54
C VAL A 147 6.65 -16.26 16.83
N LEU A 148 6.27 -15.60 15.74
CA LEU A 148 7.10 -14.60 15.09
C LEU A 148 6.89 -13.25 15.76
N ASN A 149 7.86 -12.83 16.56
CA ASN A 149 7.79 -11.56 17.27
C ASN A 149 8.69 -10.53 16.57
N ILE A 150 8.12 -9.80 15.62
CA ILE A 150 8.86 -8.87 14.77
C ILE A 150 9.02 -7.54 15.52
N PRO A 151 10.26 -7.02 15.67
CA PRO A 151 10.48 -5.74 16.33
C PRO A 151 9.88 -4.60 15.50
N LYS A 152 9.08 -3.77 16.16
CA LYS A 152 8.43 -2.59 15.60
C LYS A 152 9.10 -1.32 16.11
N MET A 153 9.57 -0.50 15.20
CA MET A 153 10.31 0.72 15.46
C MET A 153 9.64 1.90 14.77
N ASN A 154 9.87 3.11 15.27
CA ASN A 154 9.52 4.30 14.51
C ASN A 154 10.57 4.54 13.43
N ALA A 155 10.16 4.73 12.17
CA ALA A 155 11.10 4.90 11.06
C ALA A 155 12.03 6.12 11.23
N LEU A 156 11.60 7.19 11.93
CA LEU A 156 12.45 8.34 12.23
C LEU A 156 13.51 8.07 13.31
N GLY A 157 13.33 7.02 14.11
CA GLY A 157 14.25 6.67 15.19
C GLY A 157 15.37 5.72 14.74
N VAL A 158 15.35 5.20 13.52
CA VAL A 158 16.37 4.28 13.04
C VAL A 158 17.34 4.98 12.07
N PRO A 159 18.63 4.61 12.06
CA PRO A 159 19.56 5.15 11.07
C PRO A 159 19.12 4.83 9.64
N GLU A 160 19.27 5.77 8.72
CA GLU A 160 18.93 5.55 7.30
C GLU A 160 19.66 4.34 6.70
N THR A 161 20.88 4.04 7.15
CA THR A 161 21.63 2.85 6.71
C THR A 161 20.91 1.56 7.06
N PHE A 162 20.14 1.53 8.14
CA PHE A 162 19.35 0.37 8.53
C PHE A 162 18.13 0.20 7.62
N LEU A 163 17.42 1.29 7.28
CA LEU A 163 16.34 1.23 6.28
C LEU A 163 16.87 0.80 4.90
N ARG A 164 18.04 1.31 4.50
CA ARG A 164 18.69 0.93 3.23
C ARG A 164 19.09 -0.54 3.18
N LYS A 165 19.42 -1.20 4.31
CA LYS A 165 19.62 -2.67 4.35
C LYS A 165 18.41 -3.41 3.78
N TYR A 166 17.21 -2.91 4.07
CA TYR A 166 15.94 -3.46 3.62
C TYR A 166 15.45 -2.85 2.29
N GLY A 167 16.28 -2.09 1.57
CA GLY A 167 15.89 -1.45 0.31
C GLY A 167 14.82 -0.37 0.47
N ALA A 168 14.75 0.27 1.64
CA ALA A 168 13.78 1.32 1.93
C ALA A 168 14.42 2.67 2.27
N GLU A 169 13.65 3.73 2.06
CA GLU A 169 14.03 5.11 2.33
C GLU A 169 12.82 5.87 2.91
N LEU A 170 13.03 6.54 4.05
CA LEU A 170 12.01 7.40 4.65
C LEU A 170 12.20 8.83 4.14
N ILE A 171 11.19 9.37 3.46
CA ILE A 171 11.28 10.66 2.78
C ILE A 171 10.24 11.61 3.38
N SER A 172 10.65 12.84 3.71
CA SER A 172 9.72 13.86 4.19
C SER A 172 8.79 14.29 3.06
N LEU A 173 7.49 14.47 3.33
CA LEU A 173 6.55 15.00 2.35
C LEU A 173 6.88 16.43 1.90
N HIS A 174 7.78 17.14 2.60
CA HIS A 174 8.30 18.44 2.16
C HIS A 174 9.30 18.35 0.99
N GLN A 175 9.72 17.14 0.63
CA GLN A 175 10.74 16.87 -0.38
C GLN A 175 10.13 16.05 -1.51
N SER A 176 10.53 16.39 -2.73
CA SER A 176 10.31 15.53 -3.89
C SER A 176 11.44 14.50 -3.99
N PHE A 177 11.16 13.37 -4.62
CA PHE A 177 12.14 12.32 -4.87
C PHE A 177 11.92 11.69 -6.24
N ILE A 178 12.90 10.96 -6.75
CA ILE A 178 12.75 10.16 -7.96
C ILE A 178 12.21 8.79 -7.55
N LEU A 179 11.08 8.39 -8.14
CA LEU A 179 10.59 7.02 -8.01
C LEU A 179 11.48 6.12 -8.86
N ASP A 180 11.98 5.02 -8.27
CA ASP A 180 12.97 4.18 -8.92
C ASP A 180 12.45 3.65 -10.27
N ASP A 181 13.29 3.70 -11.31
CA ASP A 181 12.91 3.23 -12.64
C ASP A 181 12.84 1.69 -12.70
N VAL A 182 12.10 1.16 -13.67
CA VAL A 182 11.88 -0.28 -13.84
C VAL A 182 12.11 -0.72 -15.28
N GLU A 183 12.54 -1.95 -15.45
CA GLU A 183 12.87 -2.51 -16.78
C GLU A 183 11.62 -2.73 -17.65
N TYR A 184 10.51 -3.15 -17.03
CA TYR A 184 9.29 -3.54 -17.73
C TYR A 184 8.35 -2.34 -17.93
N GLU A 185 7.99 -2.06 -19.18
CA GLU A 185 7.16 -0.91 -19.55
C GLU A 185 5.78 -0.95 -18.87
N GLU A 186 5.19 -2.14 -18.74
CA GLU A 186 3.90 -2.33 -18.07
C GLU A 186 3.93 -1.97 -16.57
N LEU A 187 5.12 -1.89 -15.97
CA LEU A 187 5.31 -1.54 -14.55
C LEU A 187 5.67 -0.07 -14.33
N LYS A 188 5.84 0.72 -15.40
CA LYS A 188 6.20 2.14 -15.29
C LYS A 188 5.07 3.04 -14.82
N THR A 189 3.83 2.56 -14.84
CA THR A 189 2.66 3.31 -14.38
C THR A 189 2.14 2.70 -13.10
N LEU A 190 2.20 3.45 -12.01
CA LEU A 190 1.67 3.05 -10.71
C LEU A 190 0.49 3.95 -10.33
N PHE A 191 -0.54 3.37 -9.71
CA PHE A 191 -1.71 4.08 -9.21
C PHE A 191 -1.57 4.28 -7.71
N LEU A 192 -1.57 5.53 -7.27
CA LEU A 192 -1.59 5.87 -5.85
C LEU A 192 -3.02 5.78 -5.34
N ILE A 193 -3.31 4.77 -4.50
CA ILE A 193 -4.67 4.46 -4.03
C ILE A 193 -4.75 4.63 -2.51
N GLU A 194 -5.82 5.29 -2.04
CA GLU A 194 -6.19 5.34 -0.61
C GLU A 194 -6.86 4.02 -0.22
N TYR A 195 -6.21 3.32 0.70
CA TYR A 195 -6.72 2.16 1.39
C TYR A 195 -6.97 2.49 2.86
N ILE A 196 -8.05 1.94 3.43
CA ILE A 196 -8.43 2.13 4.83
C ILE A 196 -8.44 0.79 5.53
N TRP A 197 -7.60 0.62 6.55
CA TRP A 197 -7.60 -0.55 7.43
C TRP A 197 -8.39 -0.28 8.72
N ASP A 198 -9.31 -1.19 9.04
CA ASP A 198 -9.92 -1.27 10.36
C ASP A 198 -8.91 -1.84 11.38
N PRO A 199 -8.89 -1.38 12.63
CA PRO A 199 -8.01 -1.94 13.67
C PRO A 199 -8.17 -3.45 13.89
N ALA A 200 -9.34 -4.02 13.58
CA ALA A 200 -9.60 -5.44 13.70
C ALA A 200 -9.17 -6.25 12.46
N TYR A 201 -8.63 -5.63 11.41
CA TYR A 201 -8.29 -6.31 10.14
C TYR A 201 -7.36 -7.51 10.34
N ILE A 202 -6.34 -7.38 11.18
CA ILE A 202 -5.42 -8.49 11.48
C ILE A 202 -6.19 -9.68 12.09
N GLU A 203 -6.94 -9.44 13.16
CA GLU A 203 -7.56 -10.51 13.93
C GLU A 203 -8.79 -11.11 13.22
N GLU A 204 -9.58 -10.29 12.53
CA GLU A 204 -10.87 -10.69 11.95
C GLU A 204 -10.82 -11.06 10.46
N TYR A 205 -9.73 -10.74 9.76
CA TYR A 205 -9.54 -11.12 8.36
C TYR A 205 -8.22 -11.85 8.14
N VAL A 206 -7.08 -11.21 8.44
CA VAL A 206 -5.75 -11.77 8.10
C VAL A 206 -5.54 -13.12 8.76
N MET A 207 -5.85 -13.25 10.04
CA MET A 207 -5.67 -14.49 10.80
C MET A 207 -6.83 -15.50 10.65
N ASP A 208 -7.86 -15.18 9.86
CA ASP A 208 -8.95 -16.10 9.53
C ASP A 208 -8.59 -16.94 8.31
N GLN A 209 -8.76 -18.27 8.41
CA GLN A 209 -8.46 -19.21 7.33
C GLN A 209 -9.34 -19.00 6.09
N LEU A 210 -10.59 -18.54 6.27
CA LEU A 210 -11.50 -18.22 5.17
C LEU A 210 -11.34 -16.77 4.66
N GLY A 211 -10.63 -15.93 5.42
CA GLY A 211 -10.20 -14.59 5.02
C GLY A 211 -8.78 -14.62 4.44
N GLY A 212 -7.83 -13.94 5.08
CA GLY A 212 -6.45 -13.81 4.61
C GLY A 212 -5.61 -15.08 4.71
N GLY A 213 -5.98 -16.03 5.58
CA GLY A 213 -5.25 -17.29 5.76
C GLY A 213 -3.89 -17.17 6.45
N GLY A 214 -3.57 -16.02 7.02
CA GLY A 214 -2.33 -15.72 7.72
C GLY A 214 -1.71 -14.39 7.27
N VAL A 215 -0.68 -13.95 7.98
CA VAL A 215 0.12 -12.80 7.54
C VAL A 215 0.84 -13.17 6.25
N PHE A 216 0.77 -12.30 5.26
CA PHE A 216 1.52 -12.45 4.02
C PHE A 216 2.78 -11.59 4.04
N VAL A 217 3.77 -11.99 3.25
CA VAL A 217 4.82 -11.10 2.74
C VAL A 217 4.88 -11.25 1.23
N GLU A 218 5.33 -10.21 0.55
CA GLU A 218 5.40 -10.18 -0.90
C GLU A 218 6.62 -9.46 -1.43
N THR A 219 6.91 -9.74 -2.70
CA THR A 219 7.97 -9.09 -3.47
C THR A 219 7.54 -8.98 -4.93
N HIS A 220 7.89 -7.89 -5.60
CA HIS A 220 7.57 -7.66 -7.00
C HIS A 220 8.55 -6.68 -7.66
N PRO A 221 8.68 -6.71 -9.00
CA PRO A 221 9.72 -5.97 -9.73
C PRO A 221 9.34 -4.50 -10.02
N PHE A 222 8.67 -3.82 -9.09
CA PHE A 222 8.36 -2.40 -9.15
C PHE A 222 8.40 -1.77 -7.75
N PRO A 223 8.68 -0.47 -7.61
CA PRO A 223 8.76 0.17 -6.30
C PRO A 223 7.38 0.45 -5.69
N HIS A 224 7.33 0.53 -4.36
CA HIS A 224 6.19 1.04 -3.62
C HIS A 224 6.49 2.38 -2.95
N VAL A 225 5.45 3.18 -2.76
CA VAL A 225 5.43 4.22 -1.74
C VAL A 225 4.28 3.96 -0.77
N PHE A 226 4.54 4.10 0.53
CA PHE A 226 3.55 3.93 1.59
C PHE A 226 3.45 5.22 2.39
N THR A 227 2.29 5.86 2.38
CA THR A 227 2.11 7.20 2.96
C THR A 227 0.90 7.25 3.88
N PRO A 228 1.07 7.47 5.20
CA PRO A 228 -0.04 7.75 6.09
C PRO A 228 -0.79 9.00 5.64
N LEU A 229 -2.11 8.93 5.51
CA LEU A 229 -2.97 10.07 5.13
C LEU A 229 -3.56 10.81 6.33
N SER A 230 -3.27 10.35 7.55
CA SER A 230 -3.78 10.93 8.79
C SER A 230 -2.78 10.75 9.94
N PRO A 231 -2.71 11.70 10.90
CA PRO A 231 -1.92 11.53 12.12
C PRO A 231 -2.47 10.42 13.04
N LYS A 232 -3.67 9.89 12.76
CA LYS A 232 -4.27 8.76 13.48
C LYS A 232 -3.88 7.40 12.90
N CYS A 233 -3.16 7.37 11.78
CA CYS A 233 -2.68 6.10 11.22
C CYS A 233 -1.75 5.42 12.22
N GLY A 234 -1.86 4.10 12.30
CA GLY A 234 -1.05 3.25 13.15
C GLY A 234 -0.62 2.01 12.40
N GLY A 235 -0.13 1.02 13.16
CA GLY A 235 0.48 -0.15 12.57
C GLY A 235 1.90 0.11 12.08
N ALA A 236 2.41 -0.79 11.26
CA ALA A 236 3.75 -0.69 10.70
C ALA A 236 3.88 -1.46 9.39
N LEU A 237 4.78 -0.98 8.53
CA LEU A 237 5.23 -1.69 7.35
C LEU A 237 6.30 -2.69 7.78
N THR A 238 6.10 -3.98 7.52
CA THR A 238 7.14 -4.98 7.74
C THR A 238 8.00 -5.10 6.50
N LEU A 239 9.32 -5.04 6.66
CA LEU A 239 10.30 -5.27 5.61
C LEU A 239 11.09 -6.54 5.93
N GLY A 240 11.42 -7.29 4.89
CA GLY A 240 12.14 -8.54 4.94
C GLY A 240 13.42 -8.51 4.10
N PHE A 241 14.37 -9.36 4.46
CA PHE A 241 15.61 -9.57 3.74
C PHE A 241 15.94 -11.06 3.70
N ASP A 242 16.06 -11.63 2.51
CA ASP A 242 16.58 -13.00 2.32
C ASP A 242 18.10 -12.98 2.42
N ARG A 243 18.65 -13.71 3.39
CA ARG A 243 20.10 -13.79 3.61
C ARG A 243 20.81 -14.78 2.69
N ALA A 244 20.07 -15.51 1.86
CA ALA A 244 20.55 -16.56 0.97
C ALA A 244 21.24 -17.75 1.68
N ASP A 245 21.08 -17.86 3.00
CA ASP A 245 21.60 -18.94 3.85
C ASP A 245 20.47 -19.78 4.48
N GLY A 246 19.22 -19.63 4.00
CA GLY A 246 18.02 -20.26 4.56
C GLY A 246 17.37 -19.46 5.69
N TYR A 247 17.92 -18.29 6.02
CA TYR A 247 17.35 -17.37 7.01
C TYR A 247 16.84 -16.08 6.36
N PHE A 248 15.83 -15.51 6.99
CA PHE A 248 15.22 -14.24 6.63
C PHE A 248 15.29 -13.30 7.83
N ASP A 249 15.65 -12.04 7.60
CA ASP A 249 15.55 -11.00 8.62
C ASP A 249 14.27 -10.19 8.41
N PHE A 250 13.55 -9.87 9.48
CA PHE A 250 12.35 -9.02 9.45
C PHE A 250 12.42 -7.89 10.48
N ALA A 251 11.98 -6.70 10.08
CA ALA A 251 11.77 -5.56 10.96
C ALA A 251 10.54 -4.77 10.51
N SER A 252 9.81 -4.17 11.45
CA SER A 252 8.60 -3.40 11.15
C SER A 252 8.79 -1.92 11.51
N PHE A 253 8.32 -1.04 10.64
CA PHE A 253 8.52 0.39 10.74
C PHE A 253 7.19 1.14 10.76
N GLU A 254 6.92 1.85 11.85
CA GLU A 254 5.86 2.85 11.89
C GLU A 254 6.29 4.03 11.00
N ILE A 255 5.48 4.35 9.99
CA ILE A 255 5.72 5.48 9.10
C ILE A 255 5.04 6.71 9.73
N PRO A 256 5.77 7.75 10.15
CA PRO A 256 5.15 8.91 10.78
C PRO A 256 4.36 9.72 9.76
N PHE A 257 3.23 10.28 10.18
CA PHE A 257 2.49 11.24 9.36
C PHE A 257 3.39 12.45 9.02
N GLY A 258 3.38 12.87 7.76
CA GLY A 258 4.36 13.83 7.22
C GLY A 258 5.55 13.21 6.51
N TYR A 259 5.58 11.88 6.40
CA TYR A 259 6.58 11.12 5.66
C TYR A 259 5.94 10.09 4.73
N THR A 260 6.70 9.66 3.73
CA THR A 260 6.43 8.48 2.92
C THR A 260 7.58 7.50 3.06
N MET A 261 7.29 6.19 3.07
CA MET A 261 8.31 5.17 2.91
C MET A 261 8.37 4.76 1.44
N LYS A 262 9.49 5.06 0.77
CA LYS A 262 9.81 4.49 -0.55
C LYS A 262 10.45 3.13 -0.34
N VAL A 263 9.94 2.12 -1.02
CA VAL A 263 10.44 0.74 -1.01
C VAL A 263 10.82 0.36 -2.43
N GLY A 264 12.06 -0.07 -2.61
CA GLY A 264 12.58 -0.45 -3.93
C GLY A 264 11.96 -1.72 -4.48
N SER A 265 12.17 -1.96 -5.78
CA SER A 265 11.78 -3.20 -6.45
C SER A 265 12.40 -4.43 -5.79
N ASN A 266 11.65 -5.52 -5.76
CA ASN A 266 12.02 -6.83 -5.23
C ASN A 266 12.32 -6.88 -3.72
N VAL A 267 12.01 -5.82 -2.97
CA VAL A 267 12.06 -5.85 -1.51
C VAL A 267 10.93 -6.71 -0.96
N ILE A 268 11.25 -7.59 -0.02
CA ILE A 268 10.23 -8.35 0.71
C ILE A 268 9.52 -7.40 1.68
N HIS A 269 8.19 -7.33 1.65
CA HIS A 269 7.44 -6.47 2.54
C HIS A 269 6.03 -6.99 2.85
N SER A 270 5.40 -6.38 3.84
CA SER A 270 4.00 -6.62 4.23
C SER A 270 3.39 -5.38 4.85
N ASP A 271 2.25 -4.97 4.31
CA ASP A 271 1.43 -3.86 4.80
C ASP A 271 0.26 -4.33 5.68
N ALA A 272 0.19 -5.64 5.98
CA ALA A 272 -0.95 -6.27 6.64
C ALA A 272 -1.30 -5.64 8.00
N PHE A 273 -0.31 -5.07 8.70
CA PHE A 273 -0.46 -4.51 10.04
C PHE A 273 -0.87 -3.03 10.08
N PHE A 274 -1.08 -2.37 8.94
CA PHE A 274 -1.55 -0.98 8.93
C PHE A 274 -2.91 -0.82 9.60
N VAL A 275 -3.13 0.38 10.15
CA VAL A 275 -4.39 0.82 10.73
C VAL A 275 -4.69 2.25 10.28
N GLY A 276 -5.88 2.50 9.75
CA GLY A 276 -6.29 3.80 9.23
C GLY A 276 -5.99 3.99 7.74
N PRO A 277 -6.09 5.24 7.23
CA PRO A 277 -5.95 5.53 5.80
C PRO A 277 -4.48 5.66 5.36
N TYR A 278 -4.05 4.84 4.41
CA TYR A 278 -2.75 4.95 3.75
C TYR A 278 -2.92 5.11 2.24
N ALA A 279 -2.05 5.91 1.63
CA ALA A 279 -1.86 5.93 0.19
C ALA A 279 -0.73 4.98 -0.18
N ILE A 280 -1.02 4.04 -1.08
CA ILE A 280 -0.07 3.04 -1.57
C ILE A 280 -0.03 3.09 -3.09
N SER A 281 1.16 3.15 -3.68
CA SER A 281 1.31 3.09 -5.14
C SER A 281 1.37 1.65 -5.60
N LEU A 282 0.50 1.23 -6.53
CA LEU A 282 0.54 -0.14 -7.03
C LEU A 282 0.14 -0.23 -8.49
N THR A 283 0.44 -1.35 -9.12
CA THR A 283 -0.01 -1.68 -10.46
C THR A 283 -0.40 -3.14 -10.52
N GLN A 284 -1.11 -3.54 -11.58
CA GLN A 284 -1.43 -4.94 -11.81
C GLN A 284 -0.23 -5.64 -12.43
N THR A 285 0.15 -6.78 -11.88
CA THR A 285 1.19 -7.64 -12.45
C THR A 285 0.95 -9.09 -12.05
N ASP A 286 1.41 -10.02 -12.90
CA ASP A 286 1.57 -11.44 -12.60
C ASP A 286 2.99 -11.79 -12.10
N ARG A 287 3.88 -10.80 -12.03
CA ARG A 287 5.28 -10.95 -11.60
C ARG A 287 5.47 -10.81 -10.09
N ALA A 288 4.42 -10.47 -9.36
CA ALA A 288 4.46 -10.44 -7.91
C ALA A 288 4.48 -11.86 -7.36
N ASN A 289 5.26 -12.04 -6.29
CA ASN A 289 5.35 -13.28 -5.56
C ASN A 289 4.97 -12.99 -4.11
N SER A 290 3.79 -13.46 -3.73
CA SER A 290 3.22 -13.25 -2.40
C SER A 290 3.05 -14.61 -1.73
N VAL A 291 3.42 -14.69 -0.46
CA VAL A 291 3.42 -15.93 0.32
C VAL A 291 2.81 -15.71 1.69
N LEU A 292 2.13 -16.72 2.23
CA LEU A 292 1.63 -16.72 3.60
C LEU A 292 2.68 -17.30 4.54
N LEU A 293 2.86 -16.65 5.70
CA LEU A 293 3.67 -17.17 6.80
C LEU A 293 2.92 -18.35 7.42
N LYS A 294 3.42 -19.56 7.19
CA LYS A 294 2.86 -20.80 7.72
C LYS A 294 3.94 -21.62 8.37
N ARG A 295 3.56 -22.43 9.36
CA ARG A 295 4.50 -23.35 10.00
C ARG A 295 4.97 -24.45 9.04
N ASP A 296 6.24 -24.87 9.17
CA ASP A 296 6.82 -26.00 8.44
C ASP A 296 6.35 -27.36 9.01
N THR A 297 5.02 -27.56 9.00
CA THR A 297 4.34 -28.80 9.33
C THR A 297 3.50 -29.26 8.13
N VAL A 298 3.10 -30.53 8.13
CA VAL A 298 2.20 -31.08 7.10
C VAL A 298 0.88 -30.31 7.01
N ALA A 299 0.40 -29.77 8.14
CA ALA A 299 -0.86 -29.05 8.21
C ALA A 299 -0.79 -27.58 7.77
N ARG A 300 0.42 -26.99 7.64
CA ARG A 300 0.63 -25.57 7.27
C ARG A 300 -0.25 -24.62 8.09
N GLU A 301 -0.20 -24.78 9.41
CA GLU A 301 -0.94 -23.95 10.35
C GLU A 301 -0.56 -22.47 10.16
N ILE A 302 -1.54 -21.58 10.38
CA ILE A 302 -1.30 -20.13 10.38
C ILE A 302 -0.26 -19.80 11.45
N GLU A 303 0.84 -19.16 11.06
CA GLU A 303 1.86 -18.76 12.02
C GLU A 303 1.40 -17.53 12.79
N ARG A 304 1.60 -17.52 14.11
CA ARG A 304 1.23 -16.37 14.94
C ARG A 304 2.31 -15.31 14.81
N VAL A 305 1.94 -14.16 14.25
CA VAL A 305 2.84 -13.00 14.12
C VAL A 305 2.41 -11.90 15.07
N CYS A 306 3.37 -11.30 15.77
CA CYS A 306 3.16 -10.19 16.69
C CYS A 306 4.18 -9.09 16.42
N LEU A 307 3.76 -7.84 16.57
CA LEU A 307 4.66 -6.69 16.50
C LEU A 307 5.01 -6.22 17.92
N THR A 308 6.28 -6.32 18.31
CA THR A 308 6.75 -5.86 19.63
C THR A 308 7.44 -4.52 19.51
N SER A 309 6.95 -3.51 20.23
CA SER A 309 7.53 -2.16 20.17
C SER A 309 8.92 -2.14 20.79
N VAL A 310 9.90 -1.62 20.06
CA VAL A 310 11.24 -1.35 20.59
C VAL A 310 11.17 -0.03 21.40
N PRO A 311 11.62 -0.02 22.66
CA PRO A 311 11.61 1.20 23.48
C PRO A 311 12.41 2.34 22.85
N LYS A 312 11.93 3.57 23.09
CA LYS A 312 12.59 4.83 22.68
C LYS A 312 13.70 5.23 23.62
#